data_AF-M2Y7D0-F1
#
_entry.id   AF-M2Y7D0-F1
#
_cell.length_a   1.000
_cell.length_b   1.000
_cell.length_c   1.000
_cell.angle_alpha   90.00
_cell.angle_beta   90.00
_cell.angle_gamma   90.00
#
_symmetry.space_group_name_H-M   'P 1'
#
loop_
_entity.id
_entity.type
_entity.pdbx_description
1 polymer ?
#
loop_
_entity_poly.entity_id
_entity_poly.type
_entity_poly.pdbx_seq_one_letter_code
_entity_poly.pdbx_strand_id
1 'polypeptide(L)'
;MSKYLQEFAVQRAKAILDFWFGKTEEQLLYYDLCEDRQPMWFRGGDEVDKEIREKFGQDLVRADREEYASLLDDPNPRYRLALIILWDQFPRNMFRKDAKAFAWDAKAFALSKQLVSSSLDKKLRPIERVFAYLPFEHQENLQSQSESLRLFEDLKAEASNISDEATKSHFIAFADKLFSYAKLHYDIIERFGRFPHRNEYFGRETTEEEKQFLQDESKRFGQ
;
A
#
# COMPACT_ATOMS: atom_id res chain seq x y z
N MET A 1 -25.06 -7.60 -11.96
CA MET A 1 -25.02 -7.07 -10.58
C MET A 1 -26.22 -6.16 -10.36
N SER A 2 -26.91 -6.21 -9.22
CA SER A 2 -27.98 -5.24 -8.92
C SER A 2 -27.40 -3.83 -8.75
N LYS A 3 -28.10 -2.79 -9.23
CA LYS A 3 -27.74 -1.37 -9.04
C LYS A 3 -27.44 -1.04 -7.57
N TYR A 4 -28.19 -1.67 -6.65
CA TYR A 4 -27.96 -1.55 -5.21
C TYR A 4 -26.58 -2.05 -4.76
N LEU A 5 -26.10 -3.18 -5.30
CA LEU A 5 -24.79 -3.72 -4.95
C LEU A 5 -23.65 -2.83 -5.46
N GLN A 6 -23.83 -2.22 -6.64
CA GLN A 6 -22.86 -1.26 -7.18
C GLN A 6 -22.79 -0.01 -6.31
N GLU A 7 -23.93 0.58 -5.95
CA GLU A 7 -23.98 1.75 -5.06
C GLU A 7 -23.39 1.45 -3.69
N PHE A 8 -23.69 0.28 -3.13
CA PHE A 8 -23.11 -0.18 -1.87
C PHE A 8 -21.58 -0.31 -1.96
N ALA A 9 -21.05 -0.98 -2.99
CA ALA A 9 -19.61 -1.13 -3.18
C ALA A 9 -18.90 0.23 -3.28
N VAL A 10 -19.49 1.19 -4.01
CA VAL A 10 -18.95 2.57 -4.14
C VAL A 10 -18.94 3.28 -2.79
N GLN A 11 -20.00 3.16 -1.98
CA GLN A 11 -20.03 3.74 -0.63
C GLN A 11 -18.95 3.14 0.28
N ARG A 12 -18.72 1.83 0.20
CA ARG A 12 -17.65 1.17 0.97
C ARG A 12 -16.27 1.59 0.50
N ALA A 13 -16.04 1.71 -0.81
CA ALA A 13 -14.78 2.21 -1.36
C ALA A 13 -14.46 3.63 -0.85
N LYS A 14 -15.46 4.53 -0.86
CA LYS A 14 -15.33 5.87 -0.29
C LYS A 14 -14.98 5.83 1.20
N ALA A 15 -15.70 5.03 1.99
CA ALA A 15 -15.42 4.89 3.42
C ALA A 15 -13.99 4.41 3.72
N ILE A 16 -13.45 3.49 2.91
CA ILE A 16 -12.06 3.02 3.01
C ILE A 16 -11.08 4.17 2.73
N LEU A 17 -11.28 4.90 1.63
CA LEU A 17 -10.40 6.00 1.24
C LEU A 17 -10.45 7.16 2.24
N ASP A 18 -11.65 7.54 2.69
CA ASP A 18 -11.85 8.63 3.65
C ASP A 18 -11.22 8.29 5.01
N PHE A 19 -11.34 7.03 5.45
CA PHE A 19 -10.65 6.55 6.65
C PHE A 19 -9.13 6.60 6.48
N TRP A 20 -8.62 6.14 5.34
CA TRP A 20 -7.18 6.01 5.11
C TRP A 20 -6.49 7.36 4.94
N PHE A 21 -7.05 8.25 4.13
CA PHE A 21 -6.46 9.55 3.80
C PHE A 21 -6.97 10.71 4.66
N GLY A 22 -8.01 10.48 5.46
CA GLY A 22 -8.51 11.43 6.45
C GLY A 22 -9.32 12.61 5.92
N LYS A 23 -9.56 12.66 4.62
CA LYS A 23 -10.31 13.69 3.92
C LYS A 23 -11.14 13.06 2.82
N THR A 24 -12.31 13.64 2.59
CA THR A 24 -13.16 13.27 1.46
C THR A 24 -12.53 13.69 0.14
N GLU A 25 -12.91 13.04 -0.96
CA GLU A 25 -12.48 13.42 -2.32
C GLU A 25 -12.55 14.92 -2.60
N GLU A 26 -13.61 15.58 -2.14
CA GLU A 26 -13.90 16.98 -2.39
C GLU A 26 -12.97 17.94 -1.61
N GLN A 27 -12.35 17.44 -0.53
CA GLN A 27 -11.46 18.22 0.34
C GLN A 27 -9.98 18.06 -0.02
N LEU A 28 -9.66 17.18 -0.95
CA LEU A 28 -8.29 16.78 -1.25
C LEU A 28 -7.68 17.63 -2.36
N LEU A 29 -6.52 18.23 -2.05
CA LEU A 29 -5.68 18.89 -3.04
C LEU A 29 -4.71 17.88 -3.67
N TYR A 30 -4.22 18.20 -4.88
CA TYR A 30 -3.30 17.32 -5.60
C TYR A 30 -2.06 16.96 -4.76
N TYR A 31 -1.41 17.93 -4.11
CA TYR A 31 -0.19 17.73 -3.32
C TYR A 31 -0.45 17.43 -1.83
N ASP A 32 -1.66 17.01 -1.45
CA ASP A 32 -1.93 16.65 -0.07
C ASP A 32 -1.15 15.38 0.32
N LEU A 33 -0.29 15.50 1.34
CA LEU A 33 0.55 14.41 1.84
C LEU A 33 -0.09 13.65 3.02
N CYS A 34 -1.22 14.14 3.54
CA CYS A 34 -1.94 13.63 4.72
C CYS A 34 -0.99 13.26 5.87
N GLU A 35 -0.14 14.21 6.27
CA GLU A 35 0.91 13.99 7.28
C GLU A 35 0.37 13.47 8.62
N ASP A 36 -0.85 13.88 8.98
CA ASP A 36 -1.57 13.44 10.17
C ASP A 36 -1.86 11.93 10.17
N ARG A 37 -1.84 11.29 8.99
CA ARG A 37 -2.12 9.86 8.80
C ARG A 37 -0.87 8.98 8.82
N GLN A 38 0.32 9.55 8.67
CA GLN A 38 1.57 8.77 8.65
C GLN A 38 1.78 7.87 9.87
N PRO A 39 1.47 8.29 11.12
CA PRO A 39 1.58 7.39 12.28
C PRO A 39 0.69 6.14 12.14
N MET A 40 -0.55 6.32 11.66
CA MET A 40 -1.49 5.22 11.44
C MET A 40 -0.98 4.26 10.37
N TRP A 41 -0.47 4.79 9.25
CA TRP A 41 0.00 3.98 8.11
C TRP A 41 1.26 3.18 8.41
N PHE A 42 2.27 3.82 9.00
CA PHE A 42 3.62 3.26 9.06
C PHE A 42 4.05 2.76 10.44
N ARG A 43 3.32 3.13 11.51
CA ARG A 43 3.56 2.60 12.87
C ARG A 43 2.43 1.70 13.35
N GLY A 44 1.18 2.06 13.04
CA GLY A 44 0.01 1.38 13.56
C GLY A 44 -0.13 1.53 15.08
N GLY A 45 -0.74 0.53 15.72
CA GLY A 45 -1.00 0.49 17.16
C GLY A 45 -2.26 -0.31 17.47
N ASP A 46 -2.40 -0.80 18.71
CA ASP A 46 -3.52 -1.67 19.10
C ASP A 46 -4.89 -1.02 18.85
N GLU A 47 -4.99 0.30 19.08
CA GLU A 47 -6.21 1.07 18.83
C GLU A 47 -6.53 1.15 17.32
N VAL A 48 -5.52 1.43 16.50
CA VAL A 48 -5.66 1.51 15.03
C VAL A 48 -6.04 0.14 14.47
N ASP A 49 -5.41 -0.92 14.94
CA ASP A 49 -5.66 -2.29 14.48
C ASP A 49 -7.07 -2.75 14.84
N LYS A 50 -7.51 -2.43 16.06
CA LYS A 50 -8.88 -2.68 16.52
C LYS A 50 -9.87 -1.92 15.65
N GLU A 51 -9.65 -0.63 15.43
CA GLU A 51 -10.53 0.20 14.62
C GLU A 51 -10.65 -0.31 13.17
N ILE A 52 -9.53 -0.66 12.54
CA ILE A 52 -9.51 -1.24 11.20
C ILE A 52 -10.30 -2.56 11.18
N ARG A 53 -10.08 -3.44 12.16
CA ARG A 53 -10.77 -4.74 12.24
C ARG A 53 -12.29 -4.57 12.42
N GLU A 54 -12.71 -3.67 13.30
CA GLU A 54 -14.13 -3.43 13.58
C GLU A 54 -14.85 -2.77 12.39
N LYS A 55 -14.22 -1.80 11.73
CA LYS A 55 -14.85 -1.05 10.63
C LYS A 55 -14.83 -1.77 9.29
N PHE A 56 -13.76 -2.52 9.00
CA PHE A 56 -13.47 -3.02 7.65
C PHE A 56 -13.24 -4.54 7.57
N GLY A 57 -13.30 -5.27 8.69
CA GLY A 57 -13.14 -6.72 8.67
C GLY A 57 -14.18 -7.43 7.79
N GLN A 58 -15.42 -6.92 7.74
CA GLN A 58 -16.44 -7.45 6.83
C GLN A 58 -16.18 -7.07 5.36
N ASP A 59 -15.61 -5.89 5.09
CA ASP A 59 -15.27 -5.50 3.72
C ASP A 59 -14.26 -6.45 3.12
N LEU A 60 -13.26 -6.91 3.89
CA LEU A 60 -12.27 -7.87 3.43
C LEU A 60 -12.94 -9.19 2.99
N VAL A 61 -13.90 -9.69 3.78
CA VAL A 61 -14.67 -10.90 3.45
C VAL A 61 -15.54 -10.70 2.19
N ARG A 62 -16.19 -9.54 2.06
CA ARG A 62 -17.04 -9.22 0.90
C ARG A 62 -16.23 -9.06 -0.38
N ALA A 63 -15.10 -8.36 -0.31
CA ALA A 63 -14.17 -8.22 -1.42
C ALA A 63 -13.62 -9.59 -1.87
N ASP A 64 -13.36 -10.50 -0.93
CA ASP A 64 -12.91 -11.86 -1.25
C ASP A 64 -13.98 -12.70 -1.96
N ARG A 65 -15.26 -12.42 -1.69
CA ARG A 65 -16.44 -13.01 -2.36
C ARG A 65 -16.85 -12.29 -3.64
N GLU A 66 -15.99 -11.40 -4.15
CA GLU A 66 -16.22 -10.63 -5.38
C GLU A 66 -17.45 -9.69 -5.31
N GLU A 67 -17.98 -9.40 -4.12
CA GLU A 67 -19.14 -8.50 -3.96
C GLU A 67 -18.82 -7.05 -4.39
N TYR A 68 -17.53 -6.72 -4.53
CA TYR A 68 -17.03 -5.42 -4.99
C TYR A 68 -16.50 -5.43 -6.43
N ALA A 69 -16.76 -6.48 -7.22
CA ALA A 69 -16.24 -6.61 -8.59
C ALA A 69 -16.60 -5.41 -9.50
N SER A 70 -17.76 -4.76 -9.30
CA SER A 70 -18.15 -3.58 -10.09
C SER A 70 -17.21 -2.39 -9.95
N LEU A 71 -16.45 -2.32 -8.86
CA LEU A 71 -15.43 -1.28 -8.68
C LEU A 71 -14.31 -1.38 -9.72
N LEU A 72 -14.08 -2.59 -10.27
CA LEU A 72 -13.07 -2.85 -11.28
C LEU A 72 -13.52 -2.43 -12.69
N ASP A 73 -14.82 -2.23 -12.91
CA ASP A 73 -15.38 -1.77 -14.18
C ASP A 73 -15.50 -0.24 -14.24
N ASP A 74 -15.45 0.43 -13.08
CA ASP A 74 -15.59 1.87 -12.98
C ASP A 74 -14.33 2.60 -13.52
N PRO A 75 -14.48 3.73 -14.24
CA PRO A 75 -13.33 4.50 -14.73
C PRO A 75 -12.54 5.22 -13.63
N ASN A 76 -13.08 5.37 -12.41
CA ASN A 76 -12.38 6.01 -11.30
C ASN A 76 -11.26 5.10 -10.75
N PRO A 77 -9.98 5.47 -10.88
CA PRO A 77 -8.86 4.66 -10.38
C PRO A 77 -8.86 4.53 -8.86
N ARG A 78 -9.48 5.48 -8.13
CA ARG A 78 -9.53 5.45 -6.66
C ARG A 78 -10.31 4.25 -6.11
N TYR A 79 -11.26 3.70 -6.88
CA TYR A 79 -11.97 2.49 -6.44
C TYR A 79 -11.07 1.24 -6.49
N ARG A 80 -10.15 1.18 -7.45
CA ARG A 80 -9.10 0.15 -7.46
C ARG A 80 -8.12 0.36 -6.32
N LEU A 81 -7.76 1.61 -6.04
CA LEU A 81 -6.94 1.96 -4.87
C LEU A 81 -7.59 1.55 -3.54
N ALA A 82 -8.90 1.73 -3.39
CA ALA A 82 -9.61 1.30 -2.18
C ALA A 82 -9.48 -0.21 -1.95
N LEU A 83 -9.57 -1.01 -3.02
CA LEU A 83 -9.34 -2.45 -2.95
C LEU A 83 -7.87 -2.80 -2.67
N ILE A 84 -6.92 -2.06 -3.23
CA ILE A 84 -5.49 -2.21 -2.91
C ILE A 84 -5.24 -1.96 -1.42
N ILE A 85 -5.75 -0.86 -0.85
CA ILE A 85 -5.64 -0.57 0.60
C ILE A 85 -6.27 -1.69 1.43
N LEU A 86 -7.46 -2.14 1.03
CA LEU A 86 -8.18 -3.22 1.72
C LEU A 86 -7.42 -4.56 1.71
N TRP A 87 -6.69 -4.87 0.64
CA TRP A 87 -5.97 -6.14 0.49
C TRP A 87 -4.50 -6.10 0.90
N ASP A 88 -3.86 -4.95 0.79
CA ASP A 88 -2.43 -4.79 1.09
C ASP A 88 -2.24 -4.19 2.49
N GLN A 89 -2.89 -3.08 2.81
CA GLN A 89 -2.61 -2.36 4.04
C GLN A 89 -3.37 -2.95 5.24
N PHE A 90 -4.69 -3.10 5.12
CA PHE A 90 -5.53 -3.52 6.26
C PHE A 90 -5.16 -4.89 6.84
N PRO A 91 -4.82 -5.94 6.06
CA PRO A 91 -4.47 -7.24 6.63
C PRO A 91 -3.21 -7.18 7.50
N ARG A 92 -2.25 -6.30 7.19
CA ARG A 92 -1.03 -6.07 7.99
C ARG A 92 -1.35 -5.51 9.38
N ASN A 93 -2.43 -4.73 9.53
CA ASN A 93 -2.96 -4.29 10.82
C ASN A 93 -3.86 -5.36 11.49
N MET A 94 -4.75 -5.98 10.72
CA MET A 94 -5.76 -6.91 11.25
C MET A 94 -5.16 -8.22 11.79
N PHE A 95 -4.06 -8.69 11.19
CA PHE A 95 -3.47 -10.01 11.42
C PHE A 95 -1.97 -9.93 11.71
N ARG A 96 -1.54 -8.97 12.54
CA ARG A 96 -0.12 -8.85 12.94
C ARG A 96 0.45 -10.19 13.41
N LYS A 97 1.69 -10.47 13.02
CA LYS A 97 2.43 -11.69 13.38
C LYS A 97 1.78 -13.00 12.92
N ASP A 98 0.92 -12.93 11.90
CA ASP A 98 0.25 -14.08 11.31
C ASP A 98 0.42 -14.05 9.78
N ALA A 99 0.62 -15.22 9.16
CA ALA A 99 0.75 -15.34 7.70
C ALA A 99 -0.46 -14.75 6.94
N LYS A 100 -1.62 -14.69 7.59
CA LYS A 100 -2.84 -14.09 7.06
C LYS A 100 -2.69 -12.59 6.75
N ALA A 101 -1.71 -11.90 7.33
CA ALA A 101 -1.36 -10.53 6.95
C ALA A 101 -0.97 -10.38 5.47
N PHE A 102 -0.54 -11.47 4.82
CA PHE A 102 -0.05 -11.49 3.44
C PHE A 102 -0.99 -12.22 2.48
N ALA A 103 -2.14 -12.73 2.96
CA ALA A 103 -2.99 -13.64 2.20
C ALA A 103 -3.61 -13.00 0.94
N TRP A 104 -3.67 -11.68 0.87
CA TRP A 104 -4.23 -10.93 -0.26
C TRP A 104 -3.19 -10.15 -1.09
N ASP A 105 -1.89 -10.29 -0.78
CA ASP A 105 -0.81 -9.56 -1.47
C ASP A 105 -0.85 -9.79 -2.99
N ALA A 106 -1.13 -11.02 -3.43
CA ALA A 106 -1.24 -11.34 -4.86
C ALA A 106 -2.40 -10.59 -5.56
N LYS A 107 -3.55 -10.41 -4.87
CA LYS A 107 -4.70 -9.67 -5.42
C LYS A 107 -4.39 -8.17 -5.50
N ALA A 108 -3.82 -7.61 -4.42
CA ALA A 108 -3.39 -6.21 -4.41
C ALA A 108 -2.36 -5.93 -5.51
N PHE A 109 -1.35 -6.78 -5.63
CA PHE A 109 -0.31 -6.65 -6.65
C PHE A 109 -0.84 -6.73 -8.08
N ALA A 110 -1.74 -7.68 -8.36
CA ALA A 110 -2.36 -7.77 -9.68
C ALA A 110 -3.11 -6.48 -10.05
N LEU A 111 -3.82 -5.89 -9.10
CA LEU A 111 -4.56 -4.65 -9.32
C LEU A 111 -3.65 -3.43 -9.46
N SER A 112 -2.57 -3.36 -8.67
CA SER A 112 -1.52 -2.35 -8.81
C SER A 112 -0.84 -2.41 -10.17
N LYS A 113 -0.50 -3.62 -10.66
CA LYS A 113 0.04 -3.81 -12.01
C LYS A 113 -0.92 -3.29 -13.07
N GLN A 114 -2.21 -3.58 -12.96
CA GLN A 114 -3.21 -3.10 -13.90
C GLN A 114 -3.29 -1.57 -13.92
N LEU A 115 -3.27 -0.92 -12.74
CA LEU A 115 -3.28 0.55 -12.63
C LEU A 115 -2.06 1.16 -13.34
N VAL A 116 -0.86 0.66 -13.04
CA VAL A 116 0.39 1.17 -13.63
C VAL A 116 0.46 0.90 -15.13
N SER A 117 0.13 -0.32 -15.59
CA SER A 117 0.21 -0.67 -17.02
C SER A 117 -0.77 0.12 -17.88
N SER A 118 -1.88 0.59 -17.29
CA SER A 118 -2.87 1.43 -17.95
C SER A 118 -2.64 2.93 -17.76
N SER A 119 -1.57 3.32 -17.05
CA SER A 119 -1.30 4.70 -16.64
C SER A 119 -2.45 5.36 -15.86
N LEU A 120 -3.37 4.56 -15.30
CA LEU A 120 -4.48 5.06 -14.49
C LEU A 120 -4.03 5.51 -13.10
N ASP A 121 -2.91 4.97 -12.61
CA ASP A 121 -2.19 5.44 -11.44
C ASP A 121 -1.88 6.95 -11.53
N LYS A 122 -1.51 7.48 -12.71
CA LYS A 122 -1.19 8.90 -12.90
C LYS A 122 -2.37 9.86 -12.69
N LYS A 123 -3.60 9.33 -12.62
CA LYS A 123 -4.80 10.10 -12.25
C LYS A 123 -5.02 10.14 -10.73
N LEU A 124 -4.26 9.36 -9.96
CA LEU A 124 -4.24 9.40 -8.50
C LEU A 124 -3.30 10.49 -8.01
N ARG A 125 -3.60 11.02 -6.83
CA ARG A 125 -2.71 11.98 -6.15
C ARG A 125 -1.37 11.31 -5.80
N PRO A 126 -0.28 12.06 -5.60
CA PRO A 126 1.00 11.50 -5.25
C PRO A 126 0.94 10.57 -4.02
N ILE A 127 0.26 10.98 -2.94
CA ILE A 127 0.11 10.13 -1.75
C ILE A 127 -0.69 8.86 -2.01
N GLU A 128 -1.68 8.91 -2.90
CA GLU A 128 -2.48 7.75 -3.29
C GLU A 128 -1.67 6.77 -4.12
N ARG A 129 -0.80 7.28 -4.98
CA ARG A 129 0.12 6.47 -5.77
C ARG A 129 1.11 5.70 -4.92
N VAL A 130 1.57 6.25 -3.80
CA VAL A 130 2.38 5.51 -2.82
C VAL A 130 1.72 4.18 -2.47
N PHE A 131 0.45 4.21 -2.07
CA PHE A 131 -0.30 3.00 -1.71
C PHE A 131 -0.64 2.11 -2.92
N ALA A 132 -0.73 2.67 -4.12
CA ALA A 132 -0.81 1.87 -5.34
C ALA A 132 0.52 1.16 -5.67
N TYR A 133 1.66 1.69 -5.22
CA TYR A 133 3.00 1.18 -5.52
C TYR A 133 3.54 0.21 -4.46
N LEU A 134 3.14 0.35 -3.20
CA LEU A 134 3.56 -0.55 -2.11
C LEU A 134 3.38 -2.06 -2.42
N PRO A 135 2.33 -2.51 -3.13
CA PRO A 135 2.23 -3.92 -3.52
C PRO A 135 3.39 -4.45 -4.36
N PHE A 136 4.09 -3.59 -5.12
CA PHE A 136 5.34 -3.95 -5.84
C PHE A 136 6.49 -4.15 -4.85
N GLU A 137 6.63 -3.24 -3.88
CA GLU A 137 7.62 -3.30 -2.78
C GLU A 137 7.42 -4.53 -1.88
N HIS A 138 6.20 -5.05 -1.79
CA HIS A 138 5.88 -6.22 -0.97
C HIS A 138 6.13 -7.58 -1.65
N GLN A 139 6.48 -7.60 -2.94
CA GLN A 139 6.75 -8.86 -3.66
C GLN A 139 8.15 -9.39 -3.35
N GLU A 140 8.25 -10.71 -3.12
CA GLU A 140 9.51 -11.45 -3.05
C GLU A 140 10.03 -11.81 -4.46
N ASN A 141 10.19 -10.79 -5.32
CA ASN A 141 10.67 -10.96 -6.69
C ASN A 141 11.41 -9.70 -7.19
N LEU A 142 12.61 -9.90 -7.75
CA LEU A 142 13.51 -8.82 -8.13
C LEU A 142 12.91 -7.88 -9.20
N GLN A 143 12.18 -8.42 -10.19
CA GLN A 143 11.57 -7.59 -11.23
C GLN A 143 10.54 -6.61 -10.65
N SER A 144 9.76 -7.07 -9.67
CA SER A 144 8.77 -6.23 -8.99
C SER A 144 9.44 -5.17 -8.11
N GLN A 145 10.56 -5.52 -7.48
CA GLN A 145 11.37 -4.57 -6.71
C GLN A 145 11.99 -3.49 -7.60
N SER A 146 12.55 -3.86 -8.76
CA SER A 146 13.06 -2.88 -9.73
C SER A 146 11.95 -1.93 -10.21
N GLU A 147 10.75 -2.46 -10.45
CA GLU A 147 9.60 -1.65 -10.84
C GLU A 147 9.15 -0.71 -9.70
N SER A 148 9.19 -1.17 -8.44
CA SER A 148 8.95 -0.30 -7.27
C SER A 148 9.92 0.89 -7.24
N LEU A 149 11.22 0.63 -7.40
CA LEU A 149 12.23 1.70 -7.46
C LEU A 149 11.94 2.70 -8.59
N ARG A 150 11.61 2.20 -9.78
CA ARG A 150 11.27 3.03 -10.93
C ARG A 150 10.06 3.93 -10.63
N LEU A 151 9.00 3.37 -10.04
CA LEU A 151 7.77 4.08 -9.71
C LEU A 151 7.97 5.17 -8.64
N PHE A 152 8.78 4.89 -7.61
CA PHE A 152 9.09 5.89 -6.58
C PHE A 152 10.06 6.97 -7.07
N GLU A 153 10.99 6.62 -7.96
CA GLU A 153 11.86 7.62 -8.62
C GLU A 153 11.03 8.56 -9.51
N ASP A 154 10.11 8.02 -10.31
CA ASP A 154 9.18 8.82 -11.13
C ASP A 154 8.34 9.75 -10.24
N LEU A 155 7.81 9.23 -9.12
CA LEU A 155 7.02 10.02 -8.17
C LEU A 155 7.84 11.18 -7.59
N LYS A 156 9.10 10.94 -7.23
CA LYS A 156 10.02 11.96 -6.72
C LYS A 156 10.30 13.03 -7.78
N ALA A 157 10.47 12.64 -9.04
CA ALA A 157 10.74 13.57 -10.14
C ALA A 157 9.61 14.60 -10.36
N GLU A 158 8.39 14.29 -9.93
CA GLU A 158 7.25 15.22 -10.02
C GLU A 158 7.33 16.42 -9.08
N ALA A 159 8.29 16.46 -8.16
CA ALA A 159 8.59 17.67 -7.40
C ALA A 159 8.84 18.89 -8.32
N SER A 160 9.31 18.65 -9.55
CA SER A 160 9.50 19.69 -10.58
C SER A 160 8.19 20.37 -11.02
N ASN A 161 7.03 19.73 -10.81
CA ASN A 161 5.71 20.27 -11.13
C ASN A 161 5.11 21.15 -10.01
N ILE A 162 5.79 21.25 -8.86
CA ILE A 162 5.33 22.06 -7.72
C ILE A 162 5.97 23.44 -7.82
N SER A 163 5.14 24.49 -7.97
CA SER A 163 5.62 25.88 -8.00
C SER A 163 5.80 26.49 -6.61
N ASP A 164 5.04 26.03 -5.61
CA ASP A 164 5.18 26.50 -4.23
C ASP A 164 6.39 25.85 -3.55
N GLU A 165 7.41 26.65 -3.23
CA GLU A 165 8.70 26.13 -2.75
C GLU A 165 8.62 25.44 -1.38
N ALA A 166 7.70 25.85 -0.51
CA ALA A 166 7.49 25.18 0.78
C ALA A 166 6.88 23.79 0.59
N THR A 167 5.80 23.70 -0.20
CA THR A 167 5.16 22.43 -0.58
C THR A 167 6.13 21.51 -1.31
N LYS A 168 6.93 22.06 -2.24
CA LYS A 168 7.94 21.31 -2.99
C LYS A 168 9.00 20.71 -2.08
N SER A 169 9.52 21.51 -1.15
CA SER A 169 10.54 21.07 -0.21
C SER A 169 10.04 19.93 0.69
N HIS A 170 8.80 20.04 1.19
CA HIS A 170 8.17 18.97 1.97
C HIS A 170 7.92 17.71 1.13
N PHE A 171 7.44 17.88 -0.10
CA PHE A 171 7.22 16.77 -1.03
C PHE A 171 8.51 16.01 -1.34
N ILE A 172 9.61 16.71 -1.62
CA ILE A 172 10.92 16.10 -1.88
C ILE A 172 11.37 15.26 -0.68
N ALA A 173 11.33 15.83 0.53
CA ALA A 173 11.73 15.13 1.74
C ALA A 173 10.88 13.86 1.98
N PHE A 174 9.58 13.94 1.72
CA PHE A 174 8.68 12.80 1.80
C PHE A 174 8.99 11.73 0.75
N ALA A 175 9.16 12.13 -0.51
CA ALA A 175 9.46 11.22 -1.62
C ALA A 175 10.83 10.54 -1.46
N ASP A 176 11.85 11.27 -0.99
CA ASP A 176 13.17 10.71 -0.67
C ASP A 176 13.09 9.62 0.40
N LYS A 177 12.30 9.86 1.44
CA LYS A 177 12.07 8.87 2.49
C LYS A 177 11.42 7.61 1.91
N LEU A 178 10.36 7.75 1.10
CA LEU A 178 9.70 6.60 0.47
C LEU A 178 10.64 5.82 -0.45
N PHE A 179 11.41 6.51 -1.29
CA PHE A 179 12.39 5.88 -2.16
C PHE A 179 13.45 5.10 -1.36
N SER A 180 13.89 5.64 -0.22
CA SER A 180 14.84 4.93 0.65
C SER A 180 14.28 3.61 1.21
N TYR A 181 12.97 3.56 1.51
CA TYR A 181 12.30 2.32 1.93
C TYR A 181 12.19 1.32 0.78
N ALA A 182 11.80 1.76 -0.42
CA ALA A 182 11.77 0.91 -1.61
C ALA A 182 13.16 0.34 -1.92
N LYS A 183 14.22 1.14 -1.76
CA LYS A 183 15.61 0.69 -1.92
C LYS A 183 16.02 -0.37 -0.90
N LEU A 184 15.64 -0.19 0.36
CA LEU A 184 15.92 -1.19 1.38
C LEU A 184 15.21 -2.53 1.09
N HIS A 185 13.95 -2.50 0.63
CA HIS A 185 13.24 -3.71 0.20
C HIS A 185 13.91 -4.38 -0.99
N TYR A 186 14.30 -3.60 -2.01
CA TYR A 186 15.05 -4.11 -3.15
C TYR A 186 16.34 -4.81 -2.71
N ASP A 187 17.14 -4.18 -1.84
CA ASP A 187 18.43 -4.74 -1.39
C ASP A 187 18.26 -6.06 -0.64
N ILE A 188 17.17 -6.21 0.13
CA ILE A 188 16.85 -7.45 0.83
C ILE A 188 16.49 -8.56 -0.15
N ILE A 189 15.65 -8.25 -1.15
CA ILE A 189 15.27 -9.23 -2.17
C ILE A 189 16.43 -9.56 -3.11
N GLU A 190 17.29 -8.61 -3.45
CA GLU A 190 18.51 -8.85 -4.22
C GLU A 190 19.45 -9.80 -3.47
N ARG A 191 19.58 -9.63 -2.16
CA ARG A 191 20.46 -10.45 -1.33
C ARG A 191 19.91 -11.84 -1.02
N PHE A 192 18.64 -11.95 -0.64
CA PHE A 192 18.07 -13.19 -0.10
C PHE A 192 17.03 -13.85 -1.02
N GLY A 193 16.57 -13.14 -2.07
CA GLY A 193 15.47 -13.59 -2.93
C GLY A 193 14.09 -13.56 -2.28
N ARG A 194 14.01 -13.20 -0.99
CA ARG A 194 12.80 -13.20 -0.15
C ARG A 194 12.98 -12.26 1.04
N PHE A 195 11.93 -12.02 1.82
CA PHE A 195 11.99 -11.29 3.08
C PHE A 195 12.23 -12.25 4.25
N PRO A 196 13.43 -12.29 4.87
CA PRO A 196 13.71 -13.24 5.96
C PRO A 196 12.77 -13.06 7.17
N HIS A 197 12.26 -11.84 7.39
CA HIS A 197 11.28 -11.53 8.44
C HIS A 197 9.99 -12.36 8.33
N ARG A 198 9.65 -12.83 7.13
CA ARG A 198 8.43 -13.63 6.90
C ARG A 198 8.66 -15.14 7.06
N ASN A 199 9.89 -15.57 7.34
CA ASN A 199 10.23 -17.00 7.42
C ASN A 199 9.40 -17.72 8.48
N GLU A 200 9.29 -17.16 9.68
CA GLU A 200 8.50 -17.74 10.77
C GLU A 200 7.03 -17.91 10.37
N TYR A 201 6.42 -16.87 9.79
CA TYR A 201 5.01 -16.88 9.40
C TYR A 201 4.71 -17.89 8.28
N PHE A 202 5.65 -18.11 7.36
CA PHE A 202 5.50 -19.07 6.27
C PHE A 202 6.11 -20.44 6.57
N GLY A 203 6.60 -20.70 7.78
CA GLY A 203 7.24 -21.96 8.15
C GLY A 203 8.50 -22.28 7.34
N ARG A 204 9.23 -21.26 6.87
CA ARG A 204 10.47 -21.41 6.10
C ARG A 204 11.65 -21.58 7.05
N GLU A 205 12.60 -22.43 6.67
CA GLU A 205 13.88 -22.51 7.37
C GLU A 205 14.67 -21.21 7.15
N THR A 206 15.16 -20.62 8.24
CA THR A 206 16.01 -19.42 8.23
C THR A 206 17.47 -19.81 8.18
N THR A 207 18.19 -19.35 7.15
CA THR A 207 19.63 -19.62 6.98
C THR A 207 20.48 -18.88 8.02
N GLU A 208 21.75 -19.26 8.20
CA GLU A 208 22.65 -18.54 9.11
C GLU A 208 22.88 -17.07 8.70
N GLU A 209 22.94 -16.80 7.40
CA GLU A 209 23.06 -15.43 6.89
C GLU A 209 21.79 -14.61 7.19
N GLU A 210 20.62 -15.20 7.01
CA GLU A 210 19.34 -14.59 7.36
C GLU A 210 19.23 -14.34 8.87
N LYS A 211 19.69 -15.28 9.72
CA LYS A 211 19.71 -15.09 11.18
C LYS A 211 20.57 -13.89 11.58
N GLN A 212 21.75 -13.74 10.98
CA GLN A 212 22.62 -12.57 11.24
C GLN A 212 21.94 -11.28 10.79
N PHE A 213 21.30 -11.29 9.63
CA PHE A 213 20.53 -10.14 9.14
C PHE A 213 19.37 -9.75 10.07
N LEU A 214 18.64 -10.72 10.61
CA LEU A 214 17.48 -10.51 11.49
C LEU A 214 17.82 -9.92 12.88
N GLN A 215 19.10 -9.89 13.25
CA GLN A 215 19.58 -9.23 14.49
C GLN A 215 19.52 -7.70 14.38
N ASP A 216 19.48 -7.15 13.16
CA ASP A 216 19.37 -5.72 12.92
C ASP A 216 17.90 -5.30 12.87
N GLU A 217 17.38 -4.77 13.99
CA GLU A 217 15.98 -4.34 14.09
C GLU A 217 15.65 -3.13 13.21
N SER A 218 16.66 -2.39 12.72
CA SER A 218 16.44 -1.22 11.84
C SER A 218 15.89 -1.60 10.46
N LYS A 219 15.86 -2.89 10.13
CA LYS A 219 15.40 -3.43 8.84
C LYS A 219 14.05 -4.15 8.92
N ARG A 220 13.35 -4.05 10.05
CA ARG A 220 11.98 -4.57 10.22
C ARG A 220 10.97 -3.54 9.73
N PHE A 221 10.08 -3.93 8.82
CA PHE A 221 9.11 -3.04 8.19
C PHE A 221 7.68 -3.30 8.66
N GLY A 222 7.34 -3.08 9.93
CA GLY A 222 5.95 -3.24 10.42
C GLY A 222 5.28 -4.59 10.10
N GLN A 223 6.09 -5.61 9.76
CA GLN A 223 5.76 -6.97 9.32
C GLN A 223 6.19 -7.95 10.40
#